data_AF-A0A8C1UIU2-F1
#
_entry.id   AF-A0A8C1UIU2-F1
#
_cell.length_a   1.000
_cell.length_b   1.000
_cell.length_c   1.000
_cell.angle_alpha   90.00
_cell.angle_beta   90.00
_cell.angle_gamma   90.00
#
_symmetry.space_group_name_H-M   'P 1'
#
loop_
_entity.id
_entity.type
_entity.pdbx_description
1 polymer ?
#
loop_
_entity_poly.entity_id
_entity_poly.type
_entity_poly.pdbx_seq_one_letter_code
_entity_poly.pdbx_strand_id
1 'polypeptide(L)'
;MARTKQTARKSTGGKAPRKQLATKAARKSAPATGGVKKPHRYRPGTVALREIRRYQKSTELLIRKLPFQRLVREIAQDFKTDLRFQSSAVMALGGWVSHVTRRWFQLGPVSKCKRPPWYSFLIFIFVT
;
A
#
# COMPACT_ATOMS: atom_id res chain seq x y z
N MET A 1 55.27 14.00 23.46
CA MET A 1 53.96 14.14 24.12
C MET A 1 53.11 15.09 23.29
N ALA A 2 51.94 14.65 22.83
CA ALA A 2 51.12 15.37 21.84
C ALA A 2 50.10 16.29 22.52
N ARG A 3 50.06 17.55 22.06
CA ARG A 3 49.15 18.61 22.50
C ARG A 3 47.71 18.29 22.10
N THR A 4 46.83 18.04 23.06
CA THR A 4 45.40 17.76 22.83
C THR A 4 44.64 19.06 22.56
N LYS A 5 44.06 19.20 21.35
CA LYS A 5 43.11 20.27 21.04
C LYS A 5 41.74 19.90 21.62
N GLN A 6 41.36 20.56 22.71
CA GLN A 6 39.99 20.53 23.23
C GLN A 6 39.13 21.41 22.31
N THR A 7 38.19 20.81 21.58
CA THR A 7 37.15 21.57 20.87
C THR A 7 35.93 21.67 21.77
N ALA A 8 35.53 22.89 22.09
CA ALA A 8 34.35 23.16 22.90
C ALA A 8 33.09 22.71 22.14
N ARG A 9 32.45 21.63 22.61
CA ARG A 9 31.08 21.28 22.20
C ARG A 9 30.11 22.13 23.01
N LYS A 10 29.28 22.92 22.35
CA LYS A 10 28.16 23.65 22.97
C LYS A 10 27.10 22.63 23.43
N SER A 11 26.94 22.47 24.73
CA SER A 11 25.82 21.76 25.34
C SER A 11 24.65 22.72 25.54
N THR A 12 23.67 22.73 24.64
CA THR A 12 22.37 23.35 24.92
C THR A 12 21.46 22.30 25.52
N GLY A 13 21.50 22.18 26.84
CA GLY A 13 20.54 21.43 27.65
C GLY A 13 20.05 22.31 28.81
N GLY A 14 18.73 22.43 28.95
CA GLY A 14 18.09 23.07 30.10
C GLY A 14 17.34 24.36 29.76
N LYS A 15 16.05 24.25 29.45
CA LYS A 15 15.13 25.39 29.33
C LYS A 15 14.51 25.64 30.71
N ALA A 16 14.80 26.79 31.32
CA ALA A 16 14.26 27.18 32.64
C ALA A 16 12.74 27.49 32.59
N PRO A 17 11.98 27.28 33.68
CA PRO A 17 10.54 27.50 33.68
C PRO A 17 10.23 28.99 33.92
N ARG A 18 9.79 29.70 32.87
CA ARG A 18 9.31 31.08 33.00
C ARG A 18 7.79 31.10 33.11
N LYS A 19 7.29 31.70 34.19
CA LYS A 19 5.87 31.85 34.53
C LYS A 19 5.18 32.80 33.52
N GLN A 20 4.07 32.30 32.97
CA GLN A 20 2.93 32.91 32.26
C GLN A 20 3.13 34.13 31.35
N LEU A 21 2.76 33.95 30.08
CA LEU A 21 1.73 34.73 29.34
C LEU A 21 1.42 33.95 28.05
N ALA A 22 0.15 33.90 27.67
CA ALA A 22 -0.44 32.97 26.70
C ALA A 22 0.40 32.66 25.45
N THR A 23 0.91 31.44 25.34
CA THR A 23 1.56 30.94 24.12
C THR A 23 0.51 30.27 23.23
N LYS A 24 -0.04 31.08 22.33
CA LYS A 24 -0.71 30.63 21.11
C LYS A 24 0.11 29.49 20.51
N ALA A 25 -0.52 28.34 20.30
CA ALA A 25 0.12 27.13 19.78
C ALA A 25 0.68 27.38 18.37
N ALA A 26 1.91 27.86 18.28
CA ALA A 26 2.69 27.89 17.06
C ALA A 26 3.13 26.44 16.77
N ARG A 27 2.24 25.68 16.14
CA ARG A 27 2.61 24.40 15.52
C ARG A 27 3.72 24.69 14.53
N LYS A 28 4.84 23.98 14.69
CA LYS A 28 6.05 24.05 13.86
C LYS A 28 5.67 24.17 12.37
N SER A 29 5.78 25.38 11.84
CA SER A 29 5.78 25.62 10.40
C SER A 29 6.84 26.68 10.12
N ALA A 30 7.74 26.29 9.21
CA ALA A 30 8.88 27.03 8.66
C ALA A 30 10.07 27.34 9.60
N PRO A 31 11.31 26.92 9.25
CA PRO A 31 12.49 27.65 9.70
C PRO A 31 12.52 29.02 9.00
N ALA A 32 12.55 30.10 9.77
CA ALA A 32 12.96 31.41 9.28
C ALA A 32 14.45 31.32 8.94
N THR A 33 14.83 31.75 7.74
CA THR A 33 16.15 31.63 7.09
C THR A 33 16.49 30.24 6.49
N GLY A 34 16.54 30.18 5.16
CA GLY A 34 17.27 29.15 4.41
C GLY A 34 16.48 27.92 3.95
N GLY A 35 15.55 28.11 3.01
CA GLY A 35 15.05 27.05 2.13
C GLY A 35 13.95 26.15 2.72
N VAL A 36 12.77 26.20 2.11
CA VAL A 36 11.72 25.21 2.35
C VAL A 36 12.28 23.82 2.04
N LYS A 37 12.40 22.95 3.05
CA LYS A 37 12.82 21.56 2.86
C LYS A 37 11.91 20.93 1.80
N LYS A 38 12.49 20.54 0.66
CA LYS A 38 11.73 19.94 -0.45
C LYS A 38 10.84 18.81 0.09
N PRO A 39 9.56 18.75 -0.30
CA PRO A 39 8.67 17.65 0.09
C PRO A 39 9.35 16.32 -0.22
N HIS A 40 9.41 15.43 0.77
CA HIS A 40 10.04 14.13 0.59
C HIS A 40 9.21 13.28 -0.38
N ARG A 41 9.74 13.07 -1.58
CA ARG A 41 9.15 12.19 -2.60
C ARG A 41 9.80 10.82 -2.51
N TYR A 42 8.98 9.78 -2.35
CA TYR A 42 9.46 8.40 -2.39
C TYR A 42 9.97 8.04 -3.79
N ARG A 43 10.96 7.14 -3.84
CA ARG A 43 11.43 6.55 -5.09
C ARG A 43 10.30 5.73 -5.74
N PRO A 44 10.22 5.70 -7.08
CA PRO A 44 9.26 4.84 -7.77
C PRO A 44 9.39 3.40 -7.27
N GLY A 45 8.27 2.70 -7.08
CA GLY A 45 8.21 1.34 -6.52
C GLY A 45 8.19 1.24 -4.99
N THR A 46 8.66 2.25 -4.24
CA THR A 46 8.66 2.19 -2.76
C THR A 46 7.24 2.20 -2.18
N VAL A 47 6.34 2.99 -2.77
CA VAL A 47 4.92 3.05 -2.35
C VAL A 47 4.19 1.77 -2.76
N ALA A 48 4.41 1.29 -3.99
CA ALA A 48 3.81 0.06 -4.51
C ALA A 48 4.16 -1.17 -3.65
N LEU A 49 5.43 -1.34 -3.25
CA LEU A 49 5.84 -2.46 -2.37
C LEU A 49 5.21 -2.36 -0.97
N ARG A 50 5.01 -1.15 -0.45
CA ARG A 50 4.33 -0.92 0.82
C ARG A 50 2.86 -1.29 0.73
N GLU A 51 2.20 -0.94 -0.37
CA GLU A 51 0.80 -1.27 -0.64
C GLU A 51 0.60 -2.79 -0.82
N ILE A 52 1.49 -3.47 -1.57
CA ILE A 52 1.45 -4.93 -1.72
C ILE A 52 1.53 -5.63 -0.36
N ARG A 53 2.51 -5.25 0.48
CA ARG A 53 2.65 -5.82 1.83
C ARG A 53 1.43 -5.55 2.71
N ARG A 54 0.80 -4.38 2.57
CA ARG A 54 -0.43 -4.02 3.29
C ARG A 54 -1.60 -4.90 2.84
N TYR A 55 -1.86 -4.97 1.54
CA TYR A 55 -2.99 -5.73 0.98
C TYR A 55 -2.88 -7.25 1.10
N GLN A 56 -1.67 -7.77 1.30
CA GLN A 56 -1.42 -9.16 1.63
C GLN A 56 -1.64 -9.46 3.12
N LYS A 57 -1.38 -8.49 4.01
CA LYS A 57 -1.57 -8.65 5.46
C LYS A 57 -3.02 -8.44 5.91
N SER A 58 -3.76 -7.56 5.23
CA SER A 58 -5.17 -7.28 5.53
C SER A 58 -6.11 -7.79 4.45
N THR A 59 -7.22 -8.42 4.85
CA THR A 59 -8.26 -8.93 3.95
C THR A 59 -9.36 -7.90 3.65
N GLU A 60 -9.06 -6.59 3.70
CA GLU A 60 -10.05 -5.56 3.37
C GLU A 60 -10.54 -5.68 1.92
N LEU A 61 -11.84 -5.39 1.71
CA LEU A 61 -12.42 -5.32 0.36
C LEU A 61 -11.75 -4.18 -0.39
N LEU A 62 -11.04 -4.49 -1.49
CA LEU A 62 -10.39 -3.47 -2.32
C LEU A 62 -11.40 -2.61 -3.08
N ILE A 63 -12.63 -3.10 -3.24
CA ILE A 63 -13.73 -2.44 -3.94
C ILE A 63 -14.70 -1.86 -2.89
N ARG A 64 -15.18 -0.63 -3.12
CA ARG A 64 -16.19 0.01 -2.27
C ARG A 64 -17.48 -0.82 -2.27
N LYS A 65 -18.13 -0.94 -1.10
CA LYS A 65 -19.32 -1.80 -0.91
C LYS A 65 -20.52 -1.41 -1.79
N LEU A 66 -20.80 -0.11 -1.91
CA LEU A 66 -21.98 0.40 -2.62
C LEU A 66 -21.98 0.11 -4.14
N PRO A 67 -20.92 0.43 -4.92
CA PRO A 67 -20.92 0.13 -6.35
C PRO A 67 -20.91 -1.38 -6.63
N PHE A 68 -20.22 -2.18 -5.81
CA PHE A 68 -20.23 -3.64 -5.95
C PHE A 68 -21.63 -4.23 -5.75
N GLN A 69 -22.35 -3.75 -4.74
CA GLN A 69 -23.73 -4.18 -4.49
C GLN A 69 -24.68 -3.82 -5.65
N ARG A 70 -24.50 -2.66 -6.30
CA ARG A 70 -25.30 -2.28 -7.48
C ARG A 70 -25.06 -3.24 -8.63
N LEU A 71 -23.80 -3.53 -8.94
CA LEU A 71 -23.42 -4.45 -10.02
C LEU A 71 -23.95 -5.87 -9.80
N VAL A 72 -23.88 -6.39 -8.57
CA VAL A 72 -24.43 -7.72 -8.25
C VAL A 72 -25.95 -7.77 -8.47
N ARG A 73 -26.65 -6.68 -8.17
CA ARG A 73 -28.11 -6.58 -8.36
C ARG A 73 -28.50 -6.43 -9.82
N GLU A 74 -27.75 -5.63 -10.58
CA GLU A 74 -27.93 -5.46 -12.02
C GLU A 74 -27.87 -6.82 -12.74
N ILE A 75 -26.79 -7.58 -12.53
CA ILE A 75 -26.63 -8.92 -13.13
C ILE A 75 -27.72 -9.88 -12.66
N ALA A 76 -28.09 -9.86 -11.38
CA ALA A 76 -29.11 -10.77 -10.86
C ALA A 76 -30.51 -10.47 -11.42
N GLN A 77 -30.80 -9.21 -11.71
CA GLN A 77 -32.08 -8.76 -12.22
C GLN A 77 -32.32 -9.26 -13.65
N ASP A 78 -31.26 -9.47 -14.43
CA ASP A 78 -31.33 -10.08 -15.77
C ASP A 78 -31.80 -11.54 -15.75
N PHE A 79 -31.64 -12.24 -14.61
CA PHE A 79 -32.10 -13.64 -14.46
C PHE A 79 -33.48 -13.74 -13.81
N LYS A 80 -33.74 -12.96 -12.75
CA LYS A 80 -35.03 -12.97 -12.03
C LYS A 80 -35.22 -11.67 -11.24
N THR A 81 -36.37 -11.02 -11.44
CA THR A 81 -36.65 -9.66 -10.94
C THR A 81 -36.86 -9.53 -9.43
N ASP A 82 -37.19 -10.62 -8.72
CA ASP A 82 -37.55 -10.59 -7.29
C ASP A 82 -36.52 -11.23 -6.34
N LEU A 83 -35.26 -11.29 -6.75
CA LEU A 83 -34.19 -11.89 -5.93
C LEU A 83 -33.79 -10.98 -4.75
N ARG A 84 -33.89 -11.51 -3.54
CA ARG A 84 -33.42 -10.86 -2.31
C ARG A 84 -32.09 -11.45 -1.86
N PHE A 85 -31.06 -10.62 -1.82
CA PHE A 85 -29.73 -11.03 -1.37
C PHE A 85 -29.51 -10.76 0.11
N GLN A 86 -28.98 -11.76 0.81
CA GLN A 86 -28.45 -11.58 2.17
C GLN A 86 -27.20 -10.69 2.12
N SER A 87 -27.03 -9.81 3.10
CA SER A 87 -25.88 -8.90 3.18
C SER A 87 -24.54 -9.63 3.29
N SER A 88 -24.50 -10.77 4.01
CA SER A 88 -23.33 -11.64 4.13
C SER A 88 -22.93 -12.25 2.79
N ALA A 89 -23.89 -12.65 1.95
CA ALA A 89 -23.63 -13.25 0.64
C ALA A 89 -22.98 -12.24 -0.32
N VAL A 90 -23.47 -11.00 -0.34
CA VAL A 90 -22.86 -9.93 -1.14
C VAL A 90 -21.46 -9.61 -0.64
N MET A 91 -21.23 -9.58 0.67
CA MET A 91 -19.90 -9.36 1.23
C MET A 91 -18.93 -10.51 0.93
N ALA A 92 -19.40 -11.76 0.99
CA ALA A 92 -18.62 -12.94 0.67
C ALA A 92 -18.18 -12.93 -0.80
N LEU A 93 -19.11 -12.60 -1.71
CA LEU A 93 -18.80 -12.47 -3.13
C LEU A 93 -17.76 -11.37 -3.38
N GLY A 94 -17.90 -10.20 -2.75
CA GLY A 94 -16.92 -9.12 -2.87
C GLY A 94 -15.55 -9.46 -2.28
N GLY A 95 -15.52 -10.21 -1.18
CA GLY A 95 -14.30 -10.73 -0.59
C GLY A 95 -13.61 -11.75 -1.49
N TRP A 96 -14.38 -12.66 -2.08
CA TRP A 96 -13.89 -13.66 -3.02
C TRP A 96 -13.31 -13.01 -4.28
N VAL A 97 -14.02 -12.07 -4.90
CA VAL A 97 -13.53 -11.30 -6.06
C VAL A 97 -12.22 -10.59 -5.72
N SER A 98 -12.16 -9.90 -4.57
CA SER A 98 -10.94 -9.21 -4.12
C SER A 98 -9.75 -10.16 -3.88
N HIS A 99 -10.02 -11.38 -3.42
CA HIS A 99 -9.01 -12.42 -3.24
C HIS A 99 -8.53 -12.99 -4.57
N VAL A 100 -9.44 -13.27 -5.50
CA VAL A 100 -9.12 -13.73 -6.86
C VAL A 100 -8.29 -12.68 -7.59
N THR A 101 -8.66 -11.39 -7.52
CA THR A 101 -7.88 -10.30 -8.13
C THR A 101 -6.47 -10.19 -7.53
N ARG A 102 -6.33 -10.32 -6.19
CA ARG A 102 -5.00 -10.35 -5.53
C ARG A 102 -4.16 -11.54 -6.00
N ARG A 103 -4.76 -12.73 -6.04
CA ARG A 103 -4.10 -13.96 -6.48
C ARG A 103 -3.70 -13.89 -7.95
N TRP A 104 -4.56 -13.31 -8.79
CA TRP A 104 -4.27 -13.08 -10.20
C TRP A 104 -3.11 -12.10 -10.40
N PHE A 105 -3.07 -11.00 -9.64
CA PHE A 105 -1.96 -10.04 -9.65
C PHE A 105 -0.65 -10.66 -9.12
N GLN A 106 -0.72 -11.67 -8.27
CA GLN A 106 0.45 -12.41 -7.79
C GLN A 106 0.95 -13.47 -8.79
N LEU A 107 0.10 -13.88 -9.74
CA LEU A 107 0.41 -14.90 -10.75
C LEU A 107 0.83 -14.32 -12.12
N GLY A 108 0.90 -13.00 -12.31
CA GLY A 108 1.47 -12.43 -13.54
C GLY A 108 1.98 -10.99 -13.42
N PRO A 109 3.01 -10.56 -14.19
CA PRO A 109 4.05 -11.31 -14.88
C PRO A 109 5.34 -11.31 -14.03
N VAL A 110 5.62 -12.42 -13.35
CA VAL A 110 7.03 -12.72 -13.05
C VAL A 110 7.62 -13.19 -14.38
N SER A 111 8.58 -12.44 -14.88
CA SER A 111 9.40 -12.63 -16.07
C SER A 111 10.22 -13.94 -16.06
N LYS A 112 9.60 -15.07 -15.71
CA LYS A 112 10.15 -16.42 -15.82
C LYS A 112 9.18 -17.35 -16.54
N CYS A 113 8.96 -17.05 -17.82
CA CYS A 113 8.94 -18.12 -18.82
C CYS A 113 10.35 -18.73 -18.92
N LYS A 114 10.81 -19.44 -17.88
CA LYS A 114 11.71 -20.57 -18.13
C LYS A 114 10.78 -21.69 -18.55
N ARG A 115 10.60 -21.81 -19.87
CA ARG A 115 9.85 -22.89 -20.52
C ARG A 115 10.27 -24.20 -19.84
N PRO A 116 9.35 -24.93 -19.18
CA PRO A 116 9.69 -26.18 -18.50
C PRO A 116 10.28 -27.17 -19.53
N PRO A 117 11.34 -27.93 -19.20
CA PRO A 117 12.02 -28.82 -20.17
C PRO A 117 11.10 -29.88 -20.77
N TRP A 118 10.00 -30.20 -20.09
CA TRP A 118 8.91 -31.06 -20.58
C TRP A 118 8.25 -30.55 -21.87
N TYR A 119 8.27 -29.24 -22.11
CA TYR A 119 7.67 -28.64 -23.31
C TYR A 119 8.50 -28.90 -24.57
N SER A 120 9.82 -29.09 -24.46
CA SER A 120 10.63 -29.54 -25.60
C SER A 120 10.48 -31.04 -25.85
N PHE A 121 10.23 -31.84 -24.80
CA PHE A 121 9.99 -33.27 -24.95
C PHE A 121 8.65 -33.57 -25.67
N LEU A 122 7.62 -32.78 -25.39
CA LEU A 122 6.32 -32.92 -26.07
C LEU A 122 6.35 -32.49 -27.55
N ILE A 123 7.19 -31.51 -27.91
CA ILE A 123 7.35 -31.09 -29.31
C ILE A 123 8.10 -32.15 -30.12
N PHE A 124 9.03 -32.89 -29.50
CA PHE A 124 9.78 -33.96 -30.18
C PHE A 124 8.93 -35.21 -30.47
N ILE A 125 7.95 -35.52 -29.61
CA ILE A 125 7.02 -36.65 -29.79
C ILE A 125 5.96 -36.37 -30.87
N PHE A 126 5.63 -35.10 -31.13
CA PHE A 126 4.57 -34.73 -32.08
C PHE A 126 5.07 -34.34 -33.49
N VAL A 127 6.39 -34.31 -33.72
CA VAL A 127 7.01 -33.89 -35.00
C VAL A 127 7.95 -34.98 -35.57
N THR A 128 7.79 -36.24 -35.13
CA THR A 128 8.32 -37.43 -35.82
C THR A 128 7.22 -38.46 -35.91
#